data_AF-A0A1F2JWC3-F1
#
_entry.id   AF-A0A1F2JWC3-F1
#
_cell.length_a   1.000
_cell.length_b   1.000
_cell.length_c   1.000
_cell.angle_alpha   90.00
_cell.angle_beta   90.00
_cell.angle_gamma   90.00
#
_symmetry.space_group_name_H-M   'P 1'
#
loop_
_entity.id
_entity.type
_entity.pdbx_description
1 polymer ?
#
loop_
_entity_poly.entity_id
_entity_poly.type
_entity_poly.pdbx_seq_one_letter_code
_entity_poly.pdbx_strand_id
1 'polypeptide(L)'
;MAIIIKTTSPTELLAAIKKGINEDKIRTWTYDSAGDFTHTPEQWQYEAWLRPQILPGELRFGILGRKNKELSTVIYGIYHGRFIEMLLSHFDKQFSTAQATAQKTSPDNF
;
A
#
# COMPACT_ATOMS: atom_id res chain seq x y z
N MET A 1 10.15 3.39 -4.31
CA MET A 1 9.62 2.03 -4.56
C MET A 1 8.15 2.11 -4.30
N ALA A 2 7.37 1.58 -5.23
CA ALA A 2 5.93 1.77 -5.21
C ALA A 2 5.19 0.50 -5.59
N ILE A 3 3.96 0.41 -5.09
CA ILE A 3 2.93 -0.46 -5.64
C ILE A 3 2.12 0.39 -6.62
N ILE A 4 2.01 -0.07 -7.86
CA ILE A 4 1.22 0.59 -8.90
C ILE A 4 0.03 -0.30 -9.22
N ILE A 5 -1.17 0.25 -9.11
CA ILE A 5 -2.42 -0.48 -9.32
C ILE A 5 -3.18 0.19 -10.45
N LYS A 6 -3.36 -0.52 -11.57
CA LYS A 6 -4.11 -0.02 -12.72
C LYS A 6 -5.60 -0.21 -12.48
N THR A 7 -6.35 0.89 -12.45
CA THR A 7 -7.79 0.90 -12.21
C THR A 7 -8.41 2.12 -12.87
N THR A 8 -9.65 1.99 -13.34
CA THR A 8 -10.45 3.11 -13.87
C THR A 8 -11.01 4.00 -12.75
N SER A 9 -10.95 3.53 -11.50
CA SER A 9 -11.65 4.13 -10.35
C SER A 9 -10.73 4.16 -9.11
N PRO A 10 -9.60 4.90 -9.15
CA PRO A 10 -8.58 4.89 -8.09
C PRO A 10 -9.08 5.47 -6.76
N THR A 11 -9.96 6.47 -6.82
CA THR A 11 -10.58 7.07 -5.62
C THR A 11 -11.49 6.07 -4.92
N GLU A 12 -12.32 5.37 -5.69
CA GLU A 12 -13.26 4.37 -5.19
C GLU A 12 -12.52 3.16 -4.62
N LEU A 13 -11.46 2.70 -5.28
CA LEU A 13 -10.61 1.62 -4.78
C LEU A 13 -9.96 2.00 -3.43
N LEU A 14 -9.40 3.20 -3.31
CA LEU A 14 -8.82 3.66 -2.04
C LEU A 14 -9.87 3.73 -0.93
N ALA A 15 -11.08 4.23 -1.23
CA ALA A 15 -12.18 4.27 -0.28
C ALA A 15 -12.63 2.85 0.13
N ALA A 16 -12.66 1.90 -0.81
CA ALA A 16 -13.01 0.51 -0.55
C ALA A 16 -11.99 -0.19 0.36
N ILE A 17 -10.68 0.06 0.16
CA ILE A 17 -9.61 -0.45 1.03
C ILE A 17 -9.80 0.07 2.46
N LYS A 18 -9.97 1.39 2.64
CA LYS A 18 -10.19 2.00 3.96
C LYS A 18 -11.45 1.46 4.63
N LYS A 19 -12.54 1.32 3.87
CA LYS A 19 -13.79 0.71 4.34
C LYS A 19 -13.58 -0.73 4.80
N GLY A 20 -12.84 -1.54 4.05
CA GLY A 20 -12.52 -2.92 4.42
C GLY A 20 -11.75 -3.04 5.73
N ILE A 21 -10.85 -2.09 6.00
CA ILE A 21 -10.15 -1.98 7.31
C ILE A 21 -11.13 -1.56 8.41
N ASN A 22 -11.91 -0.50 8.20
CA ASN A 22 -12.85 0.03 9.19
C ASN A 22 -13.97 -0.95 9.57
N GLU A 23 -14.35 -1.84 8.66
CA GLU A 23 -15.35 -2.89 8.88
C GLU A 23 -14.71 -4.23 9.36
N ASP A 24 -13.44 -4.22 9.78
CA ASP A 24 -12.68 -5.39 10.25
C ASP A 24 -12.62 -6.58 9.26
N LYS A 25 -12.85 -6.34 7.97
CA LYS A 25 -12.70 -7.33 6.90
C LYS A 25 -11.24 -7.52 6.49
N ILE A 26 -10.43 -6.48 6.67
CA ILE A 26 -8.98 -6.49 6.46
C ILE A 26 -8.32 -6.15 7.80
N ARG A 27 -7.88 -7.18 8.52
CA ARG A 27 -7.29 -7.03 9.86
C ARG A 27 -5.77 -6.96 9.87
N THR A 28 -5.17 -7.31 8.73
CA THR A 28 -3.71 -7.32 8.54
C THR A 28 -3.14 -5.93 8.24
N TRP A 29 -3.98 -4.92 8.03
CA TRP A 29 -3.56 -3.57 7.70
C TRP A 29 -4.33 -2.55 8.53
N THR A 30 -3.67 -1.45 8.87
CA THR A 30 -4.28 -0.26 9.45
C THR A 30 -3.75 0.98 8.74
N TYR A 31 -4.33 2.15 8.99
CA TYR A 31 -3.83 3.41 8.46
C TYR A 31 -3.87 4.50 9.54
N ASP A 32 -2.95 5.45 9.47
CA ASP A 32 -2.86 6.56 10.42
C ASP A 32 -3.72 7.77 10.02
N SER A 33 -3.65 8.86 10.81
CA SER A 33 -4.39 10.09 10.54
C SER A 33 -3.96 10.81 9.24
N ALA A 34 -2.76 10.53 8.72
CA ALA A 34 -2.30 11.02 7.42
C ALA A 34 -2.82 10.14 6.26
N GLY A 35 -3.43 9.00 6.57
CA GLY A 35 -3.90 8.04 5.58
C GLY A 35 -2.82 7.10 5.07
N ASP A 36 -1.68 7.00 5.77
CA ASP A 36 -0.58 6.11 5.43
C ASP A 36 -0.83 4.72 6.04
N PHE A 37 -0.69 3.66 5.24
CA PHE A 37 -1.02 2.29 5.64
C PHE A 37 0.17 1.57 6.24
N THR A 38 -0.05 0.81 7.31
CA THR A 38 0.99 -0.03 7.91
C THR A 38 0.46 -1.43 8.22
N HIS A 39 1.35 -2.42 8.20
CA HIS A 39 1.01 -3.81 8.48
C HIS A 39 0.76 -3.97 9.98
N THR A 40 -0.22 -4.79 10.39
CA THR A 40 -0.57 -4.98 11.82
C THR A 40 0.12 -6.13 12.55
N PRO A 41 0.59 -7.23 11.91
CA PRO A 41 1.31 -8.29 12.60
C PRO A 41 2.57 -7.76 13.29
N GLU A 42 2.75 -8.14 14.57
CA GLU A 42 3.75 -7.58 15.48
C GLU A 42 5.16 -7.49 14.90
N GLN A 43 5.62 -8.54 14.22
CA GLN A 43 6.96 -8.59 13.59
C GLN A 43 7.20 -7.52 12.50
N TRP A 44 6.15 -7.00 11.87
CA TRP A 44 6.23 -6.03 10.79
C TRP A 44 5.61 -4.69 11.14
N GLN A 45 4.95 -4.59 12.29
CA GLN A 45 4.15 -3.43 12.63
C GLN A 45 5.02 -2.17 12.76
N TYR A 46 4.58 -1.09 12.10
CA TYR A 46 5.25 0.21 12.11
C TYR A 46 6.70 0.20 11.58
N GLU A 47 7.15 -0.85 10.88
CA GLU A 47 8.50 -0.87 10.28
C GLU A 47 8.57 -0.01 9.01
N ALA A 48 7.43 0.19 8.34
CA ALA A 48 7.26 1.12 7.22
C ALA A 48 5.80 1.58 7.09
N TRP A 49 5.54 2.47 6.13
CA TRP A 49 4.21 2.90 5.74
C TRP A 49 4.06 2.96 4.22
N LEU A 50 2.86 2.70 3.72
CA LEU A 50 2.48 2.84 2.32
C LEU A 50 1.59 4.07 2.17
N ARG A 51 2.10 5.12 1.53
CA ARG A 51 1.38 6.36 1.27
C ARG A 51 0.60 6.28 -0.04
N PRO A 52 -0.74 6.37 -0.03
CA PRO A 52 -1.53 6.38 -1.24
C PRO A 52 -1.36 7.69 -2.02
N GLN A 53 -1.41 7.59 -3.34
CA GLN A 53 -1.49 8.70 -4.28
C GLN A 53 -2.45 8.33 -5.40
N ILE A 54 -3.48 9.15 -5.60
CA ILE A 54 -4.43 9.01 -6.71
C ILE A 54 -3.84 9.68 -7.94
N LEU A 55 -3.77 8.94 -9.04
CA LEU A 55 -3.30 9.43 -10.34
C LEU A 55 -4.31 9.02 -11.42
N PRO A 56 -4.32 9.68 -12.60
CA PRO A 56 -5.19 9.27 -13.70
C PRO A 56 -4.93 7.81 -14.11
N GLY A 57 -5.94 6.95 -13.98
CA GLY A 57 -5.89 5.54 -14.37
C GLY A 57 -5.09 4.62 -13.44
N GLU A 58 -4.62 5.12 -12.29
CA GLU A 58 -3.93 4.28 -11.31
C GLU A 58 -4.03 4.79 -9.87
N LEU A 59 -4.00 3.85 -8.93
CA LEU A 59 -3.74 4.11 -7.52
C LEU A 59 -2.32 3.66 -7.22
N ARG A 60 -1.51 4.56 -6.68
CA ARG A 60 -0.10 4.29 -6.37
C ARG A 60 0.13 4.33 -4.87
N PHE A 61 0.97 3.45 -4.36
CA PHE A 61 1.41 3.48 -2.96
C PHE A 61 2.93 3.58 -2.90
N GLY A 62 3.45 4.70 -2.42
CA GLY A 62 4.88 4.88 -2.16
C GLY A 62 5.25 4.42 -0.75
N ILE A 63 6.41 3.78 -0.58
CA ILE A 63 6.85 3.34 0.76
C ILE A 63 7.64 4.42 1.51
N LEU A 64 7.32 4.60 2.78
CA LEU A 64 7.99 5.49 3.72
C LEU A 64 8.65 4.64 4.81
N GLY A 65 9.95 4.86 5.04
CA GLY A 65 10.69 4.25 6.14
C GLY A 65 10.56 5.05 7.44
N ARG A 66 11.09 4.50 8.53
CA ARG A 66 11.24 5.22 9.80
C ARG A 66 12.30 6.32 9.69
N LYS A 67 12.11 7.44 10.39
CA LYS A 67 13.04 8.59 10.39
C LYS A 67 14.48 8.27 10.80
N ASN A 68 14.71 7.17 11.54
CA ASN A 68 16.01 6.81 12.11
C ASN A 68 16.48 5.39 11.75
N LYS A 69 15.88 4.76 10.72
CA LYS A 69 16.26 3.40 10.30
C LYS A 69 16.13 3.30 8.79
N GLU A 70 17.21 2.85 8.14
CA GLU A 70 17.16 2.58 6.72
C GLU A 70 16.14 1.48 6.42
N LEU A 71 15.37 1.69 5.36
CA LEU A 71 14.38 0.73 4.90
C LEU A 71 15.10 -0.45 4.24
N SER A 72 15.13 -1.59 4.91
CA SER A 72 15.73 -2.81 4.36
C SER A 72 14.92 -3.39 3.20
N THR A 73 15.59 -4.14 2.34
CA THR A 73 14.95 -4.84 1.22
C THR A 73 13.88 -5.84 1.67
N VAL A 74 14.11 -6.47 2.82
CA VAL A 74 13.15 -7.39 3.46
C VAL A 74 11.87 -6.67 3.83
N ILE A 75 11.95 -5.52 4.51
CA ILE A 75 10.76 -4.77 4.93
C ILE A 75 9.97 -4.28 3.73
N TYR A 76 10.59 -3.67 2.72
CA TYR A 76 9.80 -3.21 1.57
C TYR A 76 9.19 -4.39 0.80
N GLY A 77 9.92 -5.50 0.65
CA GLY A 77 9.42 -6.70 -0.03
C GLY A 77 8.17 -7.27 0.66
N ILE A 78 8.19 -7.36 1.99
CA ILE A 78 7.04 -7.82 2.79
C ILE A 78 5.87 -6.86 2.63
N TYR A 79 6.08 -5.56 2.81
CA TYR A 79 5.02 -4.58 2.69
C TYR A 79 4.37 -4.59 1.30
N HIS A 80 5.17 -4.67 0.23
CA HIS A 80 4.64 -4.70 -1.13
C HIS A 80 3.91 -6.01 -1.42
N GLY A 81 4.52 -7.15 -1.11
CA GLY A 81 3.94 -8.46 -1.38
C GLY A 81 2.62 -8.68 -0.62
N ARG A 82 2.59 -8.39 0.68
CA ARG A 82 1.40 -8.57 1.52
C ARG A 82 0.28 -7.59 1.18
N PHE A 83 0.62 -6.41 0.68
CA PHE A 83 -0.40 -5.46 0.25
C PHE A 83 -1.01 -5.90 -1.09
N ILE A 84 -0.21 -6.38 -2.04
CA ILE A 84 -0.71 -6.96 -3.30
C ILE A 84 -1.56 -8.21 -3.03
N GLU A 85 -1.14 -9.08 -2.12
CA GLU A 85 -1.94 -10.23 -1.67
C GLU A 85 -3.32 -9.78 -1.15
N MET A 86 -3.35 -8.76 -0.30
CA MET A 86 -4.60 -8.18 0.22
C MET A 86 -5.47 -7.63 -0.92
N LEU A 87 -4.88 -6.94 -1.90
CA LEU A 87 -5.61 -6.44 -3.07
C LEU A 87 -6.26 -7.57 -3.86
N LEU A 88 -5.51 -8.62 -4.17
CA LEU A 88 -6.03 -9.78 -4.90
C LEU A 88 -7.12 -10.53 -4.10
N SER A 89 -6.99 -10.60 -2.78
CA SER A 89 -7.92 -11.34 -1.93
C SER A 89 -9.26 -10.63 -1.72
N HIS A 90 -9.27 -9.29 -1.81
CA HIS A 90 -10.45 -8.48 -1.45
C HIS A 90 -11.00 -7.61 -2.59
N PHE A 91 -10.21 -7.34 -3.64
CA PHE A 91 -10.50 -6.31 -4.64
C PHE A 91 -10.16 -6.71 -6.08
N ASP A 92 -10.00 -8.01 -6.38
CA ASP A 92 -9.62 -8.54 -7.70
C ASP A 92 -10.43 -8.01 -8.90
N LYS A 93 -11.70 -7.63 -8.67
CA LYS A 93 -12.58 -7.05 -9.71
C LYS A 93 -12.50 -5.53 -9.86
N GLN A 94 -11.75 -4.84 -9.01
CA GLN A 94 -11.68 -3.37 -8.98
C GLN A 94 -10.40 -2.80 -9.61
N PHE A 95 -9.48 -3.67 -10.06
CA PHE A 95 -8.26 -3.29 -10.75
C PHE A 95 -7.89 -4.37 -11.77
N SER A 96 -7.06 -4.01 -12.75
CA SER A 96 -6.60 -4.94 -13.80
C SER A 96 -5.18 -5.43 -13.60
N THR A 97 -4.36 -4.67 -12.87
CA THR A 97 -2.96 -5.02 -12.61
C THR A 97 -2.51 -4.41 -11.29
N ALA A 98 -1.75 -5.16 -10.50
CA ALA A 98 -1.01 -4.67 -9.35
C ALA A 98 0.45 -5.11 -9.47
N GLN A 99 1.39 -4.17 -9.41
CA GLN A 99 2.82 -4.43 -9.61
C GLN A 99 3.66 -3.69 -8.57
N ALA A 100 4.78 -4.25 -8.17
CA ALA A 100 5.76 -3.64 -7.27
C ALA A 100 7.01 -3.23 -8.04
N THR A 101 7.55 -2.04 -7.75
CA THR A 101 8.81 -1.57 -8.34
C THR A 101 9.97 -1.80 -7.39
N ALA A 102 11.03 -2.46 -7.88
CA ALA A 102 12.23 -2.77 -7.08
C ALA A 102 13.10 -1.53 -6.79
N GLN A 103 12.89 -0.44 -7.53
CA GLN A 103 13.65 0.81 -7.44
C GLN A 103 12.72 2.00 -7.35
N LYS A 104 13.27 3.18 -7.03
CA LYS A 104 12.54 4.44 -7.00
C LYS A 104 11.92 4.74 -8.36
N THR A 105 10.63 5.10 -8.41
CA THR A 105 9.93 5.47 -9.65
C THR A 105 9.30 6.84 -9.51
N SER A 106 9.42 7.70 -10.53
CA SER A 106 8.74 9.01 -10.53
C SER A 106 7.23 8.83 -10.33
N PRO A 107 6.56 9.55 -9.39
CA PRO A 107 7.02 10.77 -8.73
C PRO A 107 7.43 10.57 -7.25
N ASP A 108 8.22 9.54 -6.92
CA ASP A 108 8.75 9.38 -5.56
C ASP A 108 9.58 10.64 -5.14
N ASN A 109 9.09 11.45 -4.20
CA ASN A 109 9.85 12.52 -3.54
C ASN A 109 10.19 12.07 -2.11
N PHE A 110 11.48 11.99 -1.78
CA PHE A 110 12.01 11.72 -0.43
C PHE A 110 12.64 12.99 0.09
#